data_AF-X1TSG2-F1
#
_entry.id   AF-X1TSG2-F1
#
_cell.length_a   1.000
_cell.length_b   1.000
_cell.length_c   1.000
_cell.angle_alpha   90.00
_cell.angle_beta   90.00
_cell.angle_gamma   90.00
#
_symmetry.space_group_name_H-M   'P 1'
#
loop_
_entity.id
_entity.type
_entity.pdbx_description
1 polymer ?
#
loop_
_entity_poly.entity_id
_entity_poly.type
_entity_poly.pdbx_seq_one_letter_code
_entity_poly.pdbx_strand_id
1 'polypeptide(L)' 'MDAQFDEIKMYEVVKKAVAEVFDEKLEKLKLELIPYADDSEMEEINAIFGDPKKYENQDFEATEL' A
#
# COMPACT_ATOMS: atom_id res chain seq x y z
N MET A 1 -10.04 -24.78 -31.22
CA MET A 1 -8.95 -23.89 -30.76
C MET A 1 -9.49 -22.53 -30.34
N ASP A 2 -10.52 -21.98 -30.99
CA ASP A 2 -11.01 -20.62 -30.68
C ASP A 2 -11.65 -20.45 -29.30
N ALA A 3 -12.46 -21.41 -28.83
CA ALA A 3 -13.16 -21.28 -27.54
C ALA A 3 -12.21 -21.22 -26.31
N GLN A 4 -11.09 -21.94 -26.36
CA GLN A 4 -10.09 -21.93 -25.29
C GLN A 4 -9.29 -20.62 -25.26
N PHE A 5 -9.09 -20.01 -26.43
CA PHE A 5 -8.43 -18.70 -26.54
C PHE A 5 -9.33 -17.57 -26.05
N ASP A 6 -10.64 -17.70 -26.26
CA ASP A 6 -11.65 -16.76 -25.75
C ASP A 6 -11.79 -16.83 -24.23
N GLU A 7 -11.75 -18.03 -23.65
CA GLU A 7 -11.79 -18.23 -22.21
C GLU A 7 -10.57 -17.63 -21.50
N ILE A 8 -9.37 -17.77 -22.08
CA ILE A 8 -8.14 -17.16 -21.55
C ILE A 8 -8.25 -15.63 -21.52
N LYS A 9 -8.73 -15.02 -22.61
CA LYS A 9 -8.92 -13.56 -22.67
C LYS A 9 -9.96 -13.08 -21.66
N MET A 10 -11.06 -13.80 -21.54
CA MET A 10 -12.11 -13.49 -20.57
C MET A 10 -11.57 -13.54 -19.14
N TYR A 11 -10.77 -14.57 -18.83
CA TYR A 11 -10.11 -14.73 -17.54
C TYR A 11 -9.15 -13.57 -17.23
N GLU A 12 -8.36 -13.13 -18.21
CA GLU A 12 -7.46 -11.98 -18.04
C GLU A 12 -8.21 -10.67 -17.76
N VAL A 13 -9.33 -10.43 -18.47
CA VAL A 13 -10.17 -9.25 -18.25
C VAL A 13 -10.76 -9.25 -16.84
N VAL A 14 -11.30 -10.39 -16.39
CA VAL A 14 -11.85 -10.52 -15.04
C VAL A 14 -10.75 -10.34 -13.99
N LYS A 15 -9.59 -10.96 -14.19
CA LYS A 15 -8.44 -10.82 -13.28
C LYS A 15 -8.01 -9.37 -13.13
N LYS A 16 -7.95 -8.62 -14.24
CA LYS A 16 -7.58 -7.21 -14.23
C LYS A 16 -8.62 -6.36 -13.49
N ALA A 17 -9.90 -6.56 -13.77
CA ALA A 17 -10.98 -5.84 -13.08
C ALA A 17 -11.01 -6.12 -11.57
N VAL A 18 -10.76 -7.37 -11.16
CA VAL A 18 -10.68 -7.73 -9.73
C VAL A 18 -9.47 -7.09 -9.06
N ALA A 19 -8.31 -7.07 -9.73
CA ALA A 19 -7.09 -6.46 -9.19
C ALA A 19 -7.29 -4.95 -8.96
N GLU A 20 -7.84 -4.23 -9.95
CA GLU A 20 -8.11 -2.78 -9.83
C GLU A 20 -9.02 -2.47 -8.61
N VAL A 21 -10.10 -3.23 -8.44
CA VAL A 21 -11.00 -3.05 -7.28
C VAL A 21 -10.31 -3.41 -5.95
N PHE A 22 -9.43 -4.41 -5.96
CA PHE A 22 -8.68 -4.80 -4.77
C PHE A 22 -7.70 -3.72 -4.36
N ASP A 23 -6.96 -3.15 -5.31
CA ASP A 23 -5.96 -2.11 -5.07
C ASP A 23 -6.61 -0.85 -4.50
N GLU A 24 -7.72 -0.39 -5.09
CA GLU A 24 -8.49 0.76 -4.57
C GLU A 24 -8.96 0.53 -3.12
N LYS A 25 -9.47 -0.67 -2.82
CA LYS A 25 -9.91 -1.01 -1.45
C LYS A 25 -8.73 -1.12 -0.49
N LEU A 26 -7.60 -1.63 -0.95
CA LEU A 26 -6.40 -1.79 -0.14
C LEU A 26 -5.81 -0.43 0.23
N GLU A 27 -5.77 0.53 -0.69
CA GLU A 27 -5.38 1.91 -0.41
C GLU A 27 -6.29 2.56 0.64
N LYS A 28 -7.61 2.39 0.49
CA LYS A 28 -8.57 2.89 1.48
C LYS A 28 -8.34 2.28 2.86
N LEU A 29 -8.14 0.96 2.92
CA LEU A 29 -7.87 0.25 4.16
C LEU A 29 -6.56 0.71 4.80
N LYS A 30 -5.51 0.93 4.01
CA LYS A 30 -4.23 1.48 4.50
C LYS A 30 -4.44 2.81 5.19
N LEU A 31 -5.22 3.72 4.59
CA LEU A 31 -5.53 5.03 5.19
C LEU A 31 -6.35 4.91 6.48
N GLU A 32 -7.32 4.01 6.52
CA GLU A 32 -8.15 3.75 7.71
C GLU A 32 -7.35 3.12 8.86
N LEU A 33 -6.30 2.36 8.53
CA LEU A 33 -5.42 1.70 9.49
C LEU A 33 -4.20 2.54 9.89
N ILE A 34 -4.02 3.75 9.35
CA ILE A 34 -3.01 4.67 9.87
C ILE A 34 -3.37 4.97 11.32
N PRO A 35 -2.54 4.58 12.29
CA PRO A 35 -2.80 4.91 13.68
C PRO A 35 -2.81 6.43 13.80
N TYR A 36 -3.93 6.97 14.26
CA TYR A 36 -4.01 8.38 14.63
C TYR A 36 -3.19 8.54 15.90
N ALA A 37 -2.00 9.09 15.75
CA ALA A 37 -1.20 9.52 16.89
C ALA A 37 -1.79 10.83 17.42
N ASP A 38 -2.02 10.91 18.73
CA ASP A 38 -2.38 12.18 19.36
C ASP A 38 -1.16 13.12 19.47
N ASP A 39 -1.39 14.37 19.89
CA ASP A 39 -0.31 15.37 19.99
C ASP A 39 0.81 14.93 20.94
N SER A 40 0.48 14.16 22.00
CA SER A 40 1.46 13.64 22.97
C SER A 40 2.31 12.54 22.34
N GLU A 41 1.68 11.59 21.64
CA GLU A 41 2.38 10.53 20.92
C GLU A 41 3.27 11.11 19.81
N MET A 42 2.81 12.15 19.12
CA MET A 42 3.62 12.86 18.12
C MET A 42 4.81 13.61 18.73
N GLU A 43 4.67 14.18 19.93
CA GLU A 43 5.78 14.75 20.68
C GLU A 43 6.81 13.68 21.06
N GLU A 44 6.38 12.51 21.52
CA GLU A 44 7.26 11.37 21.83
C GLU A 44 7.99 10.86 20.59
N ILE A 45 7.29 10.68 19.47
CA ILE A 45 7.87 10.29 18.18
C ILE A 45 8.91 11.33 17.73
N ASN A 46 8.59 12.61 17.82
CA ASN A 46 9.53 13.70 17.50
C ASN A 46 10.72 13.74 18.46
N ALA A 47 10.57 13.35 19.71
CA ALA A 47 11.69 13.25 20.65
C ALA A 47 12.65 12.11 20.29
N ILE A 48 12.10 10.96 19.85
CA ILE A 48 12.89 9.77 19.49
C ILE A 48 13.58 9.93 18.13
N PHE A 49 12.84 10.39 17.12
CA PHE A 49 13.30 10.43 15.73
C PHE A 49 13.66 11.84 15.24
N GLY A 50 13.14 12.90 15.87
CA GLY A 50 13.36 14.28 15.42
C GLY A 50 12.61 14.61 14.13
N ASP A 51 13.01 15.71 13.47
CA ASP A 51 12.38 16.16 12.21
C ASP A 51 12.47 15.07 11.12
N PRO A 52 11.32 14.62 10.57
CA PRO A 52 11.25 13.62 9.50
C PRO A 52 12.12 13.97 8.28
N LYS A 53 12.36 15.26 8.01
CA LYS A 53 13.20 15.72 6.89
C LYS A 53 14.64 15.21 6.96
N LYS A 54 15.11 14.84 8.15
CA LYS A 54 16.46 14.25 8.32
C LYS A 54 16.61 12.89 7.64
N TYR A 55 15.50 12.23 7.34
CA TYR A 55 15.44 10.89 6.77
C TYR A 55 15.11 10.90 5.27
N GLU A 56 14.93 12.07 4.66
CA GLU A 56 14.50 12.23 3.26
C GLU A 56 15.46 11.57 2.25
N ASN A 57 16.75 11.52 2.58
CA ASN A 57 17.80 10.93 1.74
C ASN A 57 18.37 9.62 2.31
N GLN A 58 17.69 8.98 3.27
CA GLN A 58 18.12 7.67 3.74
C GLN A 58 17.64 6.61 2.77
N ASP A 59 18.57 5.75 2.32
CA ASP A 59 18.23 4.55 1.57
C ASP A 59 17.58 3.56 2.54
N PHE A 60 16.29 3.32 2.34
CA PHE A 60 15.55 2.33 3.12
C PHE A 60 15.72 0.95 2.48
N GLU A 61 16.39 0.03 3.19
CA GLU A 61 16.42 -1.37 2.78
C GLU A 61 15.09 -2.05 3.14
N ALA A 62 14.36 -2.50 2.12
CA ALA A 62 13.16 -3.31 2.34
C ALA A 62 13.58 -4.63 2.99
N THR A 63 13.24 -4.81 4.26
CA THR A 63 13.44 -6.09 4.94
C THR A 63 12.32 -7.03 4.50
N GLU A 64 12.66 -8.14 3.82
CA GLU A 64 11.67 -9.19 3.54
C GLU A 64 11.22 -9.81 4.88
N LEU A 65 9.91 -9.73 5.15
CA LEU A 65 9.25 -10.35 6.30
C LEU A 65 8.90 -11.83 6.03
#